data_AF-A0A0Q9J2V5-F1
#
_entry.id   AF-A0A0Q9J2V5-F1
#
_cell.length_a   1.000
_cell.length_b   1.000
_cell.length_c   1.000
_cell.angle_alpha   90.00
_cell.angle_beta   90.00
_cell.angle_gamma   90.00
#
_symmetry.space_group_name_H-M   'P 1'
#
loop_
_entity.id
_entity.type
_entity.pdbx_description
1 polymer ?
#
loop_
_entity_poly.entity_id
_entity_poly.type
_entity_poly.pdbx_seq_one_letter_code
_entity_poly.pdbx_strand_id
1 'polypeptide(L)'
;MNDAATPTPAPAPRSARQTLGSIVLAFEIIVVFLAALVIWGLAPTEGGFLGLPPWVALAAGGALIVGLIATIGLLRYPWGFVLGWVLQALILASGFLNPAMFFVGALFGGMWWYCMVAGARIDRERTAHADPGKEQE
;
A
#
# COMPACT_ATOMS: atom_id res chain seq x y z
N MET A 1 -47.47 21.48 10.63
CA MET A 1 -46.14 21.43 11.26
C MET A 1 -45.25 20.70 10.27
N ASN A 2 -44.55 21.42 9.40
CA ASN A 2 -43.66 20.78 8.41
C ASN A 2 -42.30 20.62 9.10
N ASP A 3 -42.00 19.39 9.49
CA ASP A 3 -40.66 19.00 9.92
C ASP A 3 -39.74 19.12 8.71
N ALA A 4 -39.04 20.24 8.60
CA ALA A 4 -37.96 20.42 7.64
C ALA A 4 -36.86 19.41 8.00
N ALA A 5 -36.86 18.26 7.31
CA ALA A 5 -35.80 17.27 7.44
C ALA A 5 -34.46 17.94 7.11
N THR A 6 -33.66 18.23 8.14
CA THR A 6 -32.28 18.70 7.99
C THR A 6 -31.54 17.68 7.13
N PRO A 7 -31.02 18.05 5.94
CA PRO A 7 -30.30 17.12 5.10
C PRO A 7 -29.05 16.62 5.85
N THR A 8 -28.97 15.31 6.07
CA THR A 8 -27.80 14.67 6.66
C THR A 8 -26.58 14.99 5.80
N PRO A 9 -25.46 15.51 6.35
CA PRO A 9 -24.26 15.78 5.59
C PRO A 9 -23.79 14.51 4.89
N ALA A 10 -23.64 14.55 3.56
CA ALA A 10 -23.08 13.43 2.81
C ALA A 10 -21.63 13.18 3.28
N PRO A 11 -21.20 11.91 3.46
CA PRO A 11 -19.85 11.59 3.92
C PRO A 11 -18.80 12.15 2.96
N ALA A 12 -17.77 12.79 3.49
CA ALA A 12 -16.70 13.40 2.71
C ALA A 12 -16.02 12.36 1.79
N PRO A 13 -15.72 12.70 0.52
CA PRO A 13 -15.11 11.78 -0.42
C PRO A 13 -13.70 11.40 0.02
N ARG A 14 -13.34 10.12 -0.16
CA ARG A 14 -12.01 9.59 0.17
C ARG A 14 -10.92 10.29 -0.64
N SER A 15 -9.78 10.59 0.00
CA SER A 15 -8.60 11.18 -0.63
C SER A 15 -8.15 10.36 -1.85
N ALA A 16 -7.75 11.05 -2.92
CA ALA A 16 -7.25 10.39 -4.13
C ALA A 16 -5.98 9.59 -3.83
N ARG A 17 -5.12 10.12 -2.94
CA ARG A 17 -3.92 9.47 -2.44
C ARG A 17 -4.22 8.16 -1.73
N GLN A 18 -5.26 8.13 -0.89
CA GLN A 18 -5.69 6.93 -0.19
C GLN A 18 -6.18 5.84 -1.16
N THR A 19 -6.95 6.23 -2.17
CA THR A 19 -7.50 5.28 -3.14
C THR A 19 -6.40 4.69 -4.01
N LEU A 20 -5.54 5.52 -4.59
CA LEU A 20 -4.41 5.09 -5.41
C LEU A 20 -3.45 4.19 -4.61
N GLY A 21 -3.06 4.62 -3.40
CA GLY A 21 -2.19 3.82 -2.53
C GLY A 21 -2.80 2.47 -2.14
N SER A 22 -4.12 2.43 -1.88
CA SER A 22 -4.79 1.16 -1.55
C SER A 22 -4.79 0.16 -2.72
N ILE A 23 -4.94 0.64 -3.96
CA ILE A 23 -4.89 -0.20 -5.16
C ILE A 23 -3.49 -0.79 -5.34
N VAL A 24 -2.44 0.03 -5.21
CA VAL A 24 -1.04 -0.42 -5.28
C VAL A 24 -0.77 -1.52 -4.26
N LEU A 25 -1.11 -1.28 -2.98
CA LEU A 25 -0.91 -2.25 -1.90
C LEU A 25 -1.72 -3.53 -2.12
N ALA A 26 -2.93 -3.44 -2.67
CA ALA A 26 -3.76 -4.61 -2.97
C ALA A 26 -3.13 -5.51 -4.04
N PHE A 27 -2.60 -4.93 -5.12
CA PHE A 27 -1.84 -5.68 -6.11
C PHE A 27 -0.55 -6.25 -5.51
N GLU A 28 0.11 -5.50 -4.66
CA GLU A 28 1.35 -5.91 -4.02
C GLU A 28 1.16 -7.12 -3.09
N ILE A 29 0.02 -7.22 -2.39
CA ILE A 29 -0.33 -8.41 -1.60
C ILE A 29 -0.31 -9.67 -2.47
N ILE A 30 -0.90 -9.61 -3.67
CA ILE A 30 -0.93 -10.74 -4.60
C ILE A 30 0.50 -11.10 -5.03
N VAL A 31 1.30 -10.08 -5.34
CA VAL A 31 2.68 -10.29 -5.78
C VAL A 31 3.55 -10.86 -4.67
N VAL A 32 3.45 -10.37 -3.44
CA VAL A 32 4.17 -10.91 -2.27
C VAL A 32 3.75 -12.34 -1.96
N PHE A 33 2.46 -12.66 -2.11
CA PHE A 33 1.98 -14.04 -1.98
C PHE A 33 2.64 -14.98 -3.00
N LEU A 34 2.63 -14.59 -4.28
CA LEU A 34 3.30 -15.36 -5.34
C LEU A 34 4.81 -15.44 -5.11
N ALA A 35 5.43 -14.35 -4.67
CA ALA A 35 6.85 -14.30 -4.33
C ALA A 35 7.20 -15.31 -3.23
N ALA A 36 6.40 -15.38 -2.18
CA ALA A 36 6.60 -16.32 -1.09
C ALA A 36 6.50 -17.77 -1.57
N LEU A 37 5.55 -18.08 -2.47
CA LEU A 37 5.44 -19.41 -3.08
C LEU A 37 6.63 -19.75 -3.98
N VAL A 38 7.12 -18.78 -4.77
CA VAL A 38 8.31 -18.98 -5.62
C VAL A 38 9.55 -19.22 -4.76
N ILE A 39 9.77 -18.41 -3.73
CA ILE A 39 10.93 -18.57 -2.83
C ILE A 39 10.85 -19.91 -2.09
N TRP A 40 9.67 -20.30 -1.61
CA TRP A 40 9.46 -21.60 -0.97
C TRP A 40 9.67 -22.78 -1.94
N GLY A 41 9.14 -22.68 -3.16
CA GLY A 41 9.27 -23.73 -4.18
C GLY A 41 10.69 -23.89 -4.73
N LEU A 42 11.51 -22.84 -4.67
CA LEU A 42 12.92 -22.86 -5.06
C LEU A 42 13.86 -23.16 -3.88
N ALA A 43 13.34 -23.32 -2.65
CA ALA A 43 14.17 -23.54 -1.47
C ALA A 43 14.84 -24.92 -1.52
N PRO A 44 16.16 -25.02 -1.25
CA PRO A 44 16.87 -26.29 -1.15
C PRO A 44 16.26 -27.22 -0.09
N THR A 45 16.16 -28.52 -0.38
CA THR A 45 15.64 -29.55 0.56
C THR A 45 16.54 -29.72 1.77
N GLU A 46 17.85 -29.60 1.57
CA GLU A 46 18.86 -29.71 2.62
C GLU A 46 19.17 -28.31 3.19
N GLY A 47 18.44 -27.89 4.23
CA GLY A 47 18.76 -26.67 5.00
C GLY A 47 18.25 -25.33 4.45
N GLY A 48 17.51 -25.29 3.34
CA GLY A 48 16.94 -24.05 2.79
C GLY A 48 17.97 -23.00 2.36
N PHE A 49 17.53 -21.78 2.05
CA PHE A 49 18.40 -20.72 1.50
C PHE A 49 19.46 -20.19 2.47
N LEU A 50 19.20 -20.20 3.79
CA LEU A 50 20.05 -19.59 4.83
C LEU A 50 20.33 -20.53 6.01
N GLY A 51 20.22 -21.85 5.82
CA GLY A 51 20.16 -22.79 6.96
C GLY A 51 18.81 -22.74 7.69
N LEU A 52 17.84 -22.03 7.12
CA LEU A 52 16.50 -21.84 7.68
C LEU A 52 15.52 -22.83 7.04
N PRO A 53 14.55 -23.34 7.82
CA PRO A 53 13.50 -24.20 7.28
C PRO A 53 12.73 -23.54 6.13
N PRO A 54 12.31 -24.30 5.09
CA PRO A 54 11.60 -23.74 3.94
C PRO A 54 10.33 -22.95 4.32
N TRP A 55 9.60 -23.38 5.36
CA TRP A 55 8.38 -22.73 5.81
C TRP A 55 8.60 -21.26 6.24
N VAL A 56 9.84 -20.86 6.57
CA VAL A 56 10.18 -19.48 6.95
C VAL A 56 9.87 -18.51 5.82
N ALA A 57 10.04 -18.91 4.55
CA ALA A 57 9.68 -18.07 3.41
C ALA A 57 8.17 -17.75 3.38
N LEU A 58 7.33 -18.74 3.67
CA LEU A 58 5.88 -18.57 3.74
C LEU A 58 5.48 -17.72 4.94
N ALA A 59 6.11 -17.92 6.10
CA ALA A 59 5.86 -17.11 7.28
C ALA A 59 6.25 -15.63 7.07
N ALA A 60 7.41 -15.38 6.46
CA ALA A 60 7.87 -14.03 6.14
C ALA A 60 6.96 -13.35 5.10
N GLY A 61 6.57 -14.06 4.04
CA GLY A 61 5.61 -13.58 3.05
C GLY A 61 4.24 -13.27 3.67
N GLY A 62 3.74 -14.16 4.55
CA GLY A 62 2.50 -13.96 5.29
C GLY A 62 2.56 -12.74 6.21
N ALA A 63 3.67 -12.54 6.93
CA ALA A 63 3.88 -11.36 7.76
C ALA A 63 3.88 -10.05 6.94
N LEU A 64 4.52 -10.05 5.76
CA LEU A 64 4.48 -8.92 4.84
C LEU A 64 3.06 -8.63 4.34
N ILE A 65 2.30 -9.66 3.95
CA ILE A 65 0.90 -9.50 3.53
C ILE A 65 0.05 -8.88 4.64
N VAL A 66 0.17 -9.37 5.86
CA VAL A 66 -0.54 -8.78 7.02
C VAL A 66 -0.12 -7.33 7.23
N GLY A 67 1.18 -7.03 7.10
CA GLY A 67 1.69 -5.66 7.16
C GLY A 67 1.11 -4.75 6.07
N LEU A 68 1.00 -5.23 4.83
CA LEU A 68 0.41 -4.49 3.71
C LEU A 68 -1.08 -4.22 3.96
N ILE A 69 -1.84 -5.22 4.42
CA ILE A 69 -3.27 -5.06 4.77
C ILE A 69 -3.44 -4.06 5.90
N ALA A 70 -2.63 -4.16 6.96
CA ALA A 70 -2.65 -3.22 8.07
C ALA A 70 -2.34 -1.79 7.58
N THR A 71 -1.38 -1.67 6.65
CA THR A 71 -1.00 -0.39 6.04
C THR A 71 -2.17 0.22 5.27
N ILE A 72 -2.92 -0.55 4.47
CA ILE A 72 -4.15 -0.07 3.80
C ILE A 72 -5.11 0.59 4.79
N GLY A 73 -5.31 -0.01 5.96
CA GLY A 73 -6.14 0.55 7.03
C GLY A 73 -5.55 1.79 7.71
N LEU A 74 -4.22 1.88 7.77
CA LEU A 74 -3.45 2.97 8.37
C LEU A 74 -3.15 4.13 7.43
N LEU A 75 -3.42 4.02 6.11
CA LEU A 75 -3.24 5.12 5.13
C LEU A 75 -4.04 6.39 5.48
N ARG A 76 -5.02 6.29 6.39
CA ARG A 76 -5.75 7.45 6.92
C ARG A 76 -4.89 8.36 7.81
N TYR A 77 -3.75 7.86 8.29
CA TYR A 77 -2.82 8.57 9.16
C TYR A 77 -1.53 8.91 8.42
N PRO A 78 -0.88 10.06 8.73
CA PRO A 78 0.38 10.46 8.07
C PRO A 78 1.52 9.45 8.30
N TRP A 79 1.47 8.67 9.38
CA TRP A 79 2.44 7.62 9.68
C TRP A 79 2.31 6.38 8.78
N GLY A 80 1.14 6.15 8.19
CA GLY A 80 0.94 5.04 7.25
C GLY A 80 1.85 5.14 6.01
N PHE A 81 2.28 6.36 5.68
CA PHE A 81 3.22 6.62 4.60
C PHE A 81 4.64 6.12 4.88
N VAL A 82 5.10 6.28 6.13
CA VAL A 82 6.40 5.75 6.56
C VAL A 82 6.35 4.23 6.58
N LEU A 83 5.25 3.66 7.07
CA LEU A 83 5.05 2.21 7.10
C LEU A 83 5.07 1.59 5.69
N GLY A 84 4.43 2.23 4.71
CA GLY A 84 4.48 1.78 3.31
C GLY A 84 5.90 1.80 2.74
N TRP A 85 6.70 2.82 3.05
CA TRP A 85 8.11 2.87 2.66
C TRP A 85 8.96 1.76 3.31
N VAL A 86 8.70 1.46 4.59
CA VAL A 86 9.36 0.34 5.27
C VAL A 86 9.01 -0.98 4.60
N LEU A 87 7.74 -1.22 4.30
CA LEU A 87 7.30 -2.44 3.60
C LEU A 87 7.91 -2.55 2.20
N GLN A 88 8.00 -1.44 1.47
CA GLN A 88 8.69 -1.42 0.17
C GLN A 88 10.17 -1.79 0.28
N ALA A 89 10.86 -1.28 1.29
CA ALA A 89 12.26 -1.64 1.54
C ALA A 89 12.40 -3.14 1.87
N LEU A 90 11.46 -3.71 2.64
CA LEU A 90 11.45 -5.14 2.96
C LEU A 90 11.18 -6.01 1.73
N ILE A 91 10.25 -5.60 0.86
CA ILE A 91 9.97 -6.29 -0.40
C ILE A 91 11.19 -6.21 -1.32
N LEU A 92 11.84 -5.05 -1.42
CA LEU A 92 13.06 -4.90 -2.20
C LEU A 92 14.20 -5.77 -1.63
N ALA A 93 14.31 -5.88 -0.31
CA ALA A 93 15.27 -6.76 0.35
C ALA A 93 14.98 -8.25 0.09
N SER A 94 13.73 -8.64 -0.15
CA SER A 94 13.42 -10.00 -0.62
C SER A 94 14.07 -10.33 -1.98
N GLY A 95 14.48 -9.30 -2.73
CA GLY A 95 15.35 -9.39 -3.91
C GLY A 95 16.64 -10.17 -3.71
N PHE A 96 17.20 -10.18 -2.49
CA PHE A 96 18.39 -10.97 -2.20
C PHE A 96 18.12 -12.48 -2.24
N LEU A 97 16.89 -12.92 -1.99
CA LEU A 97 16.50 -14.33 -2.10
C LEU A 97 16.15 -14.68 -3.55
N ASN A 98 15.46 -13.78 -4.26
CA ASN A 98 15.14 -13.93 -5.66
C ASN A 98 15.36 -12.60 -6.41
N PRO A 99 16.36 -12.51 -7.30
CA PRO A 99 16.66 -11.28 -8.02
C PRO A 99 15.49 -10.65 -8.78
N ALA A 100 14.51 -11.45 -9.22
CA ALA A 100 13.29 -10.93 -9.85
C ALA A 100 12.51 -9.98 -8.93
N MET A 101 12.60 -10.17 -7.60
CA MET A 101 11.94 -9.30 -6.62
C MET A 101 12.57 -7.91 -6.52
N PHE A 102 13.82 -7.71 -6.97
CA PHE A 102 14.36 -6.36 -7.09
C PHE A 102 13.59 -5.55 -8.14
N PHE A 103 13.29 -6.16 -9.29
CA PHE A 103 12.52 -5.50 -10.33
C PHE A 103 11.10 -5.19 -9.86
N VAL A 104 10.46 -6.16 -9.23
CA VAL A 104 9.11 -6.01 -8.66
C VAL A 104 9.06 -4.93 -7.59
N GLY A 105 9.95 -4.99 -6.59
CA GLY A 105 10.00 -4.02 -5.49
C GLY A 105 10.34 -2.62 -5.99
N ALA A 106 11.21 -2.48 -7.00
CA ALA A 106 11.49 -1.19 -7.62
C ALA A 106 10.26 -0.64 -8.36
N LEU A 107 9.54 -1.49 -9.10
CA LEU A 107 8.34 -1.11 -9.84
C LEU A 107 7.23 -0.66 -8.88
N PHE A 108 6.92 -1.47 -7.86
CA PHE A 108 5.88 -1.16 -6.88
C PHE A 108 6.27 0.00 -5.97
N GLY A 109 7.53 0.09 -5.53
CA GLY A 109 8.04 1.24 -4.79
C GLY A 109 8.00 2.54 -5.59
N GLY A 110 8.32 2.48 -6.90
CA GLY A 110 8.17 3.61 -7.81
C GLY A 110 6.72 4.02 -8.00
N MET A 111 5.81 3.05 -8.16
CA MET A 111 4.37 3.31 -8.26
C MET A 111 3.81 3.87 -6.96
N TRP A 112 4.25 3.37 -5.80
CA TRP A 112 3.91 3.91 -4.49
C TRP A 112 4.34 5.38 -4.37
N TRP A 113 5.60 5.69 -4.68
CA TRP A 113 6.10 7.07 -4.71
C TRP A 113 5.27 7.96 -5.64
N TYR A 114 4.96 7.49 -6.84
CA TYR A 114 4.15 8.22 -7.80
C TYR A 114 2.73 8.49 -7.26
N CYS A 115 2.04 7.48 -6.72
CA CYS A 115 0.72 7.63 -6.13
C CYS A 115 0.71 8.65 -4.97
N MET A 116 1.81 8.75 -4.23
CA MET A 116 1.98 9.67 -3.13
C MET A 116 2.14 11.12 -3.60
N VAL A 117 2.93 11.34 -4.64
CA VAL A 117 3.13 12.67 -5.25
C VAL A 117 1.89 13.11 -6.04
N ALA A 118 1.34 12.23 -6.88
CA ALA A 118 0.14 12.50 -7.68
C ALA A 118 -1.09 12.69 -6.79
N GLY A 119 -1.27 11.84 -5.77
CA GLY A 119 -2.36 11.97 -4.81
C GLY A 119 -2.32 13.29 -4.04
N ALA A 120 -1.13 13.74 -3.61
CA ALA A 120 -0.98 15.04 -2.97
C ALA A 120 -1.29 16.21 -3.91
N ARG A 121 -1.01 16.08 -5.21
CA ARG A 121 -1.36 17.09 -6.21
C ARG A 121 -2.87 17.16 -6.44
N ILE A 122 -3.53 16.02 -6.64
CA ILE A 122 -4.97 15.92 -6.87
C ILE A 122 -5.76 16.41 -5.64
N ASP A 123 -5.31 16.07 -4.43
CA ASP A 123 -5.97 16.52 -3.21
C ASP A 123 -5.88 18.05 -3.06
N ARG A 124 -4.73 18.68 -3.38
CA ARG A 124 -4.58 20.14 -3.38
C ARG A 124 -5.50 20.82 -4.40
N GLU A 125 -5.60 20.27 -5.60
CA GLU A 125 -6.48 20.79 -6.66
C GLU A 125 -7.96 20.69 -6.26
N ARG A 126 -8.36 19.61 -5.57
CA ARG A 126 -9.73 19.45 -5.03
C ARG A 126 -10.04 20.43 -3.90
N THR A 127 -9.10 20.70 -2.99
CA THR A 127 -9.31 21.68 -1.92
C THR A 127 -9.48 23.10 -2.48
N ALA A 128 -8.75 23.45 -3.54
CA ALA A 128 -8.86 24.77 -4.19
C ALA A 128 -10.20 24.99 -4.91
N HIS A 129 -10.82 23.94 -5.46
CA HIS A 129 -12.12 24.04 -6.15
C HIS A 129 -13.34 23.93 -5.21
N ALA A 130 -13.14 23.52 -3.96
CA ALA A 130 -14.22 23.37 -2.97
C ALA A 130 -14.57 24.68 -2.23
N ASP A 131 -13.89 25.80 -2.53
CA ASP A 131 -14.14 27.12 -1.92
C ASP A 131 -14.74 28.17 -2.89
N PRO A 132 -15.91 27.95 -3.53
CA PRO A 132 -16.62 29.00 -4.27
C PRO A 132 -17.63 29.79 -3.41
N GLY A 133 -17.61 29.66 -2.08
CA GLY A 133 -18.67 30.13 -1.18
C GLY A 133 -18.44 31.46 -0.46
N LYS A 134 -17.30 32.13 -0.65
CA LYS A 134 -16.96 33.38 0.05
C LYS A 134 -16.92 34.64 -0.83
N GLU A 135 -17.27 34.53 -2.11
CA GLU A 135 -17.37 35.68 -3.03
C GLU A 135 -18.78 36.27 -3.14
N GLN A 136 -19.75 35.83 -2.32
CA GLN A 136 -21.13 36.33 -2.32
C GLN A 136 -21.57 36.93 -0.98
N GLU A 137 -20.66 37.58 -0.25
CA GLU A 137 -21.01 38.46 0.89
C GLU A 137 -20.54 39.89 0.65
#